data_AF-A0A7U3NT04-F1
#
_entry.id   AF-A0A7U3NT04-F1
#
_cell.length_a   1.000
_cell.length_b   1.000
_cell.length_c   1.000
_cell.angle_alpha   90.00
_cell.angle_beta   90.00
_cell.angle_gamma   90.00
#
_symmetry.space_group_name_H-M   'P 1'
#
loop_
_entity.id
_entity.type
_entity.pdbx_description
1 polymer ?
#
loop_
_entity_poly.entity_id
_entity_poly.type
_entity_poly.pdbx_seq_one_letter_code
_entity_poly.pdbx_strand_id
1 'polypeptide(L)'
;PSQTLNNYEYYMLRDTAINVIRHFNIIGECNIQFALDPLSYDYYIIEVNARLSRSSALASKATGYPLAYIAAKLSLGIALTDLQNSVTGNTTACFEPSLDYCVVKIP
;
A
#
# COMPACT_ATOMS: atom_id res chain seq x y z
N PRO A 1 3.63 9.65 -5.32
CA PRO A 1 2.68 9.64 -4.18
C PRO A 1 1.50 10.59 -4.45
N SER A 2 0.46 10.61 -3.60
CA SER A 2 -0.63 11.59 -3.69
C SER A 2 -0.11 13.03 -3.62
N GLN A 3 -0.69 13.95 -4.40
CA GLN A 3 -0.19 15.33 -4.54
C GLN A 3 -1.05 16.38 -3.83
N THR A 4 -2.32 16.07 -3.55
CA THR A 4 -3.32 17.05 -3.08
C THR A 4 -3.87 16.73 -1.70
N LEU A 5 -3.27 15.78 -0.98
CA LEU A 5 -3.64 15.47 0.41
C LEU A 5 -2.74 16.23 1.35
N ASN A 6 -3.31 16.84 2.37
CA ASN A 6 -2.53 17.31 3.51
C ASN A 6 -2.12 16.13 4.43
N ASN A 7 -1.27 16.42 5.41
CA ASN A 7 -0.76 15.42 6.33
C ASN A 7 -1.89 14.71 7.11
N TYR A 8 -2.89 15.46 7.58
CA TYR A 8 -3.99 14.91 8.36
C TYR A 8 -4.83 13.94 7.52
N GLU A 9 -5.24 14.34 6.32
CA GLU A 9 -6.01 13.51 5.39
C GLU A 9 -5.26 12.22 5.03
N TYR A 10 -3.97 12.32 4.73
CA TYR A 10 -3.15 11.16 4.39
C TYR A 10 -3.12 10.13 5.53
N TYR A 11 -2.84 10.57 6.76
CA TYR A 11 -2.78 9.66 7.91
C TYR A 11 -4.15 9.15 8.34
N MET A 12 -5.21 9.96 8.23
CA MET A 12 -6.60 9.52 8.47
C MET A 12 -6.97 8.33 7.56
N LEU A 13 -6.70 8.44 6.26
CA LEU A 13 -6.99 7.38 5.30
C LEU A 13 -6.05 6.17 5.47
N ARG A 14 -4.76 6.40 5.75
CA ARG A 14 -3.77 5.35 6.00
C ARG A 14 -4.14 4.49 7.22
N ASP A 15 -4.48 5.13 8.33
CA ASP A 15 -4.81 4.42 9.57
C ASP A 15 -6.13 3.66 9.42
N THR A 16 -7.11 4.25 8.72
CA THR A 16 -8.34 3.54 8.35
C THR A 16 -8.06 2.31 7.50
N ALA A 17 -7.21 2.43 6.48
CA ALA A 17 -6.83 1.29 5.65
C ALA A 17 -6.24 0.16 6.50
N ILE A 18 -5.26 0.46 7.36
CA ILE A 18 -4.64 -0.54 8.23
C ILE A 18 -5.68 -1.22 9.14
N ASN A 19 -6.60 -0.45 9.73
CA ASN A 19 -7.64 -0.98 10.62
C ASN A 19 -8.61 -1.91 9.88
N VAL A 20 -9.07 -1.52 8.68
CA VAL A 20 -9.99 -2.32 7.86
C VAL A 20 -9.34 -3.63 7.40
N ILE A 21 -8.11 -3.57 6.92
CA ILE A 21 -7.39 -4.77 6.43
C ILE A 21 -7.10 -5.75 7.59
N ARG A 22 -6.77 -5.23 8.78
CA ARG A 22 -6.65 -6.05 10.00
C ARG A 22 -7.98 -6.68 10.38
N HIS A 23 -9.08 -5.94 10.32
CA HIS A 23 -10.41 -6.47 10.62
C HIS A 23 -10.81 -7.64 9.70
N PHE A 24 -10.46 -7.56 8.41
CA PHE A 24 -10.68 -8.65 7.46
C PHE A 24 -9.66 -9.80 7.56
N ASN A 25 -8.66 -9.72 8.43
CA ASN A 25 -7.59 -10.71 8.59
C ASN A 25 -6.90 -11.07 7.26
N ILE A 26 -6.67 -10.07 6.40
CA ILE A 26 -6.00 -10.30 5.11
C ILE A 26 -4.52 -10.60 5.35
N ILE A 27 -4.06 -11.73 4.81
CA ILE A 27 -2.65 -12.14 4.80
C ILE A 27 -2.16 -12.08 3.35
N GLY A 28 -1.19 -11.20 3.07
CA GLY A 28 -0.67 -10.99 1.73
C GLY A 28 -0.82 -9.53 1.29
N GLU A 29 -1.32 -9.31 0.08
CA GLU A 29 -1.53 -7.99 -0.50
C GLU A 29 -3.00 -7.69 -0.74
N CYS A 30 -3.35 -6.40 -0.64
CA CYS A 30 -4.67 -5.90 -0.97
C CYS A 30 -4.59 -4.45 -1.46
N ASN A 31 -5.61 -4.06 -2.23
CA ASN A 31 -5.85 -2.68 -2.62
C ASN A 31 -7.16 -2.17 -2.01
N ILE A 32 -7.14 -1.00 -1.39
CA ILE A 32 -8.32 -0.30 -0.87
C ILE A 32 -8.50 1.02 -1.61
N GLN A 33 -9.76 1.40 -1.86
CA GLN A 33 -10.11 2.64 -2.55
C GLN A 33 -11.04 3.49 -1.68
N PHE A 34 -10.79 4.79 -1.69
CA PHE A 34 -11.53 5.78 -0.91
C PHE A 34 -12.08 6.88 -1.83
N ALA A 35 -13.23 7.45 -1.44
CA ALA A 35 -13.69 8.75 -1.88
C ALA A 35 -13.58 9.72 -0.70
N LEU A 36 -12.80 10.79 -0.84
CA LEU A 36 -12.65 11.86 0.15
C LEU A 36 -13.32 13.12 -0.39
N ASP A 37 -14.14 13.78 0.43
CA ASP A 37 -14.72 15.09 0.10
C ASP A 37 -13.60 16.14 -0.02
N PRO A 38 -13.50 16.89 -1.13
CA PRO A 38 -12.47 17.91 -1.29
C PRO A 38 -12.61 19.13 -0.37
N LEU A 39 -13.76 19.32 0.27
CA LEU A 39 -14.05 20.47 1.12
C LEU A 39 -14.18 20.12 2.61
N SER A 40 -14.09 18.84 2.98
CA SER A 40 -14.23 18.37 4.36
C SER A 40 -13.35 17.14 4.62
N TYR A 41 -13.51 16.53 5.80
CA TYR A 41 -12.84 15.28 6.15
C TYR A 41 -13.74 14.05 5.99
N ASP A 42 -14.93 14.23 5.43
CA ASP A 42 -15.85 13.12 5.18
C ASP A 42 -15.28 12.23 4.08
N TYR A 43 -15.23 10.92 4.35
CA TYR A 43 -14.75 9.95 3.39
C TYR A 43 -15.56 8.66 3.44
N TYR A 44 -15.51 7.93 2.33
CA TYR A 44 -16.16 6.64 2.16
C TYR A 44 -15.16 5.62 1.61
N ILE A 45 -15.27 4.38 2.08
CA ILE A 45 -14.57 3.24 1.46
C ILE A 45 -15.41 2.78 0.27
N ILE A 46 -14.82 2.76 -0.92
CA ILE A 46 -15.48 2.31 -2.14
C ILE A 46 -15.43 0.78 -2.21
N GLU A 47 -14.22 0.22 -2.12
CA GLU A 47 -14.02 -1.23 -2.18
C GLU A 47 -12.67 -1.66 -1.57
N VAL A 48 -12.56 -2.96 -1.29
CA VAL A 48 -11.31 -3.65 -0.95
C VAL A 48 -11.14 -4.84 -1.89
N ASN A 49 -10.02 -4.86 -2.62
CA ASN A 49 -9.58 -5.99 -3.43
C ASN A 49 -8.50 -6.77 -2.69
N ALA A 50 -8.84 -7.91 -2.09
CA ALA A 50 -7.91 -8.81 -1.40
C ALA A 50 -7.16 -9.76 -2.35
N ARG A 51 -6.56 -9.19 -3.40
CA ARG A 51 -5.78 -9.91 -4.42
C ARG A 51 -4.85 -8.95 -5.15
N LEU A 52 -3.83 -9.52 -5.78
CA LEU A 52 -3.03 -8.81 -6.76
C LEU A 52 -3.91 -8.24 -7.87
N SER A 53 -3.63 -6.99 -8.23
CA SER A 53 -4.38 -6.21 -9.19
C SER A 53 -3.46 -5.45 -10.15
N ARG A 54 -4.03 -4.83 -11.18
CA ARG A 54 -3.28 -3.89 -12.05
C ARG A 54 -2.67 -2.75 -11.23
N SER A 55 -3.36 -2.30 -10.17
CA SER A 55 -2.87 -1.27 -9.25
C SER A 55 -1.65 -1.75 -8.47
N SER A 56 -1.64 -3.02 -8.03
CA SER A 56 -0.51 -3.63 -7.34
C SER A 56 0.74 -3.70 -8.24
N ALA A 57 0.56 -4.10 -9.51
CA ALA A 57 1.65 -4.13 -10.48
C ALA A 57 2.25 -2.73 -10.73
N LEU A 58 1.39 -1.71 -10.86
CA LEU A 58 1.81 -0.32 -10.99
C LEU A 58 2.57 0.15 -9.74
N ALA A 59 2.05 -0.13 -8.55
CA ALA A 59 2.70 0.25 -7.29
C ALA A 59 4.09 -0.38 -7.14
N SER A 60 4.25 -1.65 -7.50
CA SER A 60 5.57 -2.31 -7.49
C SER A 60 6.57 -1.66 -8.43
N LYS A 61 6.14 -1.22 -9.62
CA LYS A 61 7.01 -0.50 -10.56
C LYS A 61 7.31 0.91 -10.09
N ALA A 62 6.34 1.60 -9.51
CA ALA A 62 6.48 2.96 -9.02
C ALA A 62 7.38 3.07 -7.79
N THR A 63 7.49 2.01 -6.99
CA THR A 63 8.23 2.03 -5.70
C THR A 63 9.48 1.17 -5.69
N GLY A 64 9.62 0.23 -6.63
CA GLY A 64 10.61 -0.84 -6.55
C GLY A 64 10.27 -1.91 -5.51
N TYR A 65 9.15 -1.82 -4.80
CA TYR A 65 8.74 -2.79 -3.78
C TYR A 65 8.02 -3.99 -4.41
N PRO A 66 8.57 -5.22 -4.34
CA PRO A 66 8.04 -6.36 -5.08
C PRO A 66 6.83 -7.02 -4.37
N LEU A 67 5.66 -6.37 -4.43
CA LEU A 67 4.43 -6.74 -3.72
C LEU A 67 4.03 -8.20 -3.91
N ALA A 68 4.05 -8.72 -5.15
CA ALA A 68 3.68 -10.10 -5.42
C ALA A 68 4.62 -11.13 -4.76
N TYR A 69 5.93 -10.83 -4.74
CA TYR A 69 6.93 -11.68 -4.08
C TYR A 69 6.74 -11.67 -2.57
N ILE A 70 6.56 -10.48 -1.98
CA ILE A 70 6.33 -10.32 -0.54
C ILE A 70 5.02 -11.01 -0.12
N ALA A 71 3.94 -10.81 -0.87
CA ALA A 71 2.66 -11.47 -0.61
C ALA A 71 2.80 -13.00 -0.62
N ALA A 72 3.50 -13.58 -1.60
CA ALA A 72 3.73 -15.01 -1.65
C ALA A 72 4.52 -15.54 -0.42
N LYS A 73 5.49 -14.77 0.08
CA LYS A 73 6.24 -15.11 1.28
C LYS A 73 5.42 -14.99 2.56
N LEU A 74 4.57 -13.97 2.66
CA LEU A 74 3.62 -13.81 3.76
C LEU A 74 2.63 -14.99 3.83
N SER A 75 2.17 -15.50 2.68
CA SER A 75 1.32 -16.70 2.62
C SER A 75 2.02 -17.97 3.11
N LEU A 76 3.35 -17.98 3.21
CA LEU A 76 4.13 -19.07 3.81
C LEU A 76 4.39 -18.83 5.31
N GLY A 77 3.80 -17.80 5.92
CA GLY A 77 3.96 -17.46 7.33
C GLY A 77 5.25 -16.71 7.66
N ILE A 78 5.99 -16.22 6.67
CA ILE A 78 7.21 -15.45 6.88
C ILE A 78 6.85 -13.98 7.12
N ALA A 79 7.24 -13.41 8.26
CA ALA A 79 6.89 -12.03 8.61
C ALA A 79 7.65 -10.99 7.77
N LEU A 80 7.07 -9.80 7.63
CA LEU A 80 7.72 -8.66 6.93
C LEU A 80 9.09 -8.29 7.50
N THR A 81 9.29 -8.50 8.81
CA THR A 81 10.55 -8.23 9.51
C THR A 81 11.66 -9.20 9.14
N ASP A 82 11.32 -10.40 8.68
CA ASP A 82 12.29 -11.45 8.36
C ASP A 82 12.62 -11.46 6.85
N LEU A 83 11.81 -10.79 6.04
CA LEU A 83 12.03 -10.65 4.61
C LEU A 83 13.03 -9.54 4.34
N GLN A 84 14.11 -9.85 3.63
CA GLN A 84 15.06 -8.82 3.21
C GLN A 84 14.51 -7.98 2.05
N ASN A 85 14.81 -6.69 2.08
CA ASN A 85 14.56 -5.78 0.98
C ASN A 85 15.60 -6.02 -0.11
N SER A 86 15.16 -6.53 -1.26
CA SER A 86 16.02 -6.84 -2.41
C SER A 86 16.66 -5.62 -3.06
N VAL A 87 16.16 -4.41 -2.80
CA VAL A 87 16.70 -3.16 -3.38
C VAL A 87 17.89 -2.65 -2.58
N THR A 88 17.79 -2.62 -1.24
CA THR A 88 18.84 -2.08 -0.36
C THR A 88 19.81 -3.16 0.12
N GLY A 89 19.40 -4.43 0.18
CA GLY A 89 20.19 -5.57 0.64
C GLY A 89 20.46 -5.61 2.16
N ASN A 90 20.30 -4.49 2.86
CA ASN A 90 20.66 -4.34 4.27
C ASN A 90 19.46 -3.98 5.18
N THR A 91 18.26 -3.82 4.62
CA THR A 91 17.02 -3.57 5.38
C THR A 91 16.00 -4.66 5.13
N THR A 92 14.89 -4.63 5.85
CA THR A 92 13.80 -5.60 5.73
C THR A 92 12.68 -5.07 4.84
N ALA A 93 11.70 -5.91 4.50
CA ALA A 93 10.50 -5.53 3.75
C ALA A 93 9.47 -4.79 4.63
N CYS A 94 9.72 -4.64 5.93
CA CYS A 94 8.83 -3.98 6.89
C CYS A 94 9.05 -2.45 6.91
N PHE A 95 8.74 -1.78 5.80
CA PHE A 95 8.83 -0.32 5.69
C PHE A 95 7.83 0.21 4.65
N GLU A 96 7.57 1.52 4.68
CA GLU A 96 6.84 2.23 3.64
C GLU A 96 7.84 2.93 2.70
N PRO A 97 7.82 2.66 1.38
CA PRO A 97 8.72 3.32 0.44
C PRO A 97 8.54 4.84 0.41
N SER A 98 9.64 5.58 0.49
CA SER A 98 9.70 7.02 0.20
C SER A 98 10.12 7.24 -1.25
N LEU A 99 9.52 8.22 -1.91
CA LEU A 99 9.78 8.54 -3.32
C LEU A 99 10.24 9.98 -3.45
N ASP A 100 11.42 10.17 -4.03
CA ASP A 100 12.01 11.46 -4.41
C ASP A 100 11.70 11.84 -5.87
N TYR A 101 10.80 11.10 -6.52
CA TYR A 101 10.30 11.34 -7.87
C TYR A 101 8.78 11.16 -7.98
N CYS A 102 8.22 11.65 -9.08
CA CYS A 102 6.81 11.50 -9.42
C CYS A 102 6.63 10.47 -10.54
N VAL A 103 5.63 9.60 -10.38
CA VAL A 103 5.25 8.59 -11.39
C VAL A 103 3.88 8.97 -11.96
N VAL A 104 3.77 8.98 -13.29
CA VAL A 104 2.53 9.27 -14.00
C VAL A 104 2.12 8.05 -14.82
N LYS A 105 0.87 7.61 -14.65
CA LYS A 105 0.28 6.52 -15.43
C LYS A 105 -0.84 7.09 -16.31
N ILE A 106 -0.63 7.05 -17.63
CA ILE A 106 -1.63 7.40 -18.64
C ILE A 106 -2.14 6.07 -19.23
N PRO A 107 -3.47 5.85 -19.35
CA PRO A 107 -4.06 4.64 -19.92
C PRO A 107 -3.61 4.35 -21.35
#